data_AF-A0A7J4SD81-F1
#
_entry.id   AF-A0A7J4SD81-F1
#
_cell.length_a   1.000
_cell.length_b   1.000
_cell.length_c   1.000
_cell.angle_alpha   90.00
_cell.angle_beta   90.00
_cell.angle_gamma   90.00
#
_symmetry.space_group_name_H-M   'P 1'
#
loop_
_entity.id
_entity.type
_entity.pdbx_description
1 polymer ?
#
loop_
_entity_poly.entity_id
_entity_poly.type
_entity_poly.pdbx_seq_one_letter_code
_entity_poly.pdbx_strand_id
1 'polypeptide(L)'
;VTAGNASGVVDGAAALVIKSAEKAEADGDAPLARIVSWGIVGLDPAIMAYGPVPSSRKALEKAGLTVDDIDRWEINEAFSGQAVACVRDLGLDFERVNVNGG
;
A
#
# COMPACT_ATOMS: atom_id res chain seq x y z
N VAL A 1 -6.67 14.95 15.58
CA VAL A 1 -6.83 15.09 14.12
C VAL A 1 -7.32 16.50 13.82
N THR A 2 -6.74 17.14 12.81
CA THR A 2 -7.04 18.50 12.34
C THR A 2 -6.93 18.53 10.82
N ALA A 3 -7.41 19.58 10.16
CA ALA A 3 -7.29 19.72 8.70
C ALA A 3 -5.84 19.63 8.20
N GLY A 4 -4.86 20.17 8.92
CA GLY A 4 -3.45 20.11 8.52
C GLY A 4 -2.76 18.76 8.68
N ASN A 5 -3.45 17.75 9.23
CA ASN A 5 -2.88 16.42 9.46
C ASN A 5 -3.85 15.28 9.13
N ALA A 6 -4.84 15.60 8.29
CA ALA A 6 -5.80 14.70 7.65
C ALA A 6 -5.68 14.88 6.14
N SER A 7 -5.99 13.84 5.36
CA SER A 7 -6.03 13.94 3.90
C SER A 7 -7.09 14.97 3.46
N GLY A 8 -6.80 15.68 2.38
CA GLY A 8 -7.76 16.60 1.77
C GLY A 8 -8.99 15.88 1.23
N VAL A 9 -10.12 16.60 1.16
CA VAL A 9 -11.27 16.18 0.37
C VAL A 9 -11.01 16.62 -1.07
N VAL A 10 -10.90 15.65 -1.98
CA VAL A 10 -10.47 15.88 -3.36
C VAL A 10 -11.31 15.08 -4.36
N ASP A 11 -11.36 15.57 -5.60
CA ASP A 11 -11.94 14.87 -6.74
C ASP A 11 -10.82 14.42 -7.69
N GLY A 12 -10.88 13.17 -8.18
CA GLY A 12 -9.88 12.61 -9.08
C GLY A 12 -10.25 11.24 -9.64
N ALA A 13 -9.49 10.75 -10.62
CA ALA A 13 -9.67 9.44 -11.23
C ALA A 13 -8.32 8.81 -11.63
N ALA A 14 -8.27 7.48 -11.64
CA ALA A 14 -7.13 6.69 -12.10
C ALA A 14 -7.60 5.44 -12.85
N ALA A 15 -6.76 4.91 -13.74
CA ALA A 15 -7.03 3.69 -14.49
C ALA A 15 -5.76 2.83 -14.64
N LEU A 16 -5.92 1.51 -14.62
CA LEU A 16 -4.86 0.53 -14.87
C LEU A 16 -5.34 -0.51 -15.88
N VAL A 17 -4.43 -1.00 -16.71
CA VAL A 17 -4.66 -2.14 -17.61
C VAL A 17 -3.92 -3.34 -17.05
N ILE A 18 -4.65 -4.43 -16.79
CA ILE A 18 -4.09 -5.67 -16.24
C ILE A 18 -4.32 -6.79 -17.25
N LYS A 19 -3.26 -7.55 -17.54
CA LYS A 19 -3.27 -8.69 -18.46
C LYS A 19 -2.57 -9.89 -17.82
N SER A 20 -2.85 -11.10 -18.31
CA SER A 20 -1.95 -12.22 -18.11
C SER A 20 -0.63 -11.97 -18.84
N ALA A 21 0.47 -12.57 -18.37
CA ALA A 21 1.77 -12.45 -19.03
C ALA A 21 1.72 -12.93 -20.49
N GLU A 22 1.08 -14.08 -20.73
CA GLU A 22 0.90 -14.64 -22.08
C GLU A 22 0.15 -13.71 -23.02
N LYS A 23 -0.89 -13.02 -22.53
CA LYS A 23 -1.66 -12.08 -23.36
C LYS A 23 -0.87 -10.81 -23.62
N ALA A 24 -0.15 -10.29 -22.63
CA ALA A 24 0.73 -9.14 -22.81
C ALA A 24 1.82 -9.44 -23.86
N GLU A 25 2.43 -10.62 -23.81
CA GLU A 25 3.43 -11.07 -24.79
C GLU A 25 2.83 -11.22 -26.20
N ALA A 26 1.67 -11.86 -26.33
CA ALA A 26 0.99 -12.03 -27.62
C ALA A 26 0.56 -10.70 -28.26
N ASP A 27 0.23 -9.69 -27.45
CA ASP A 27 -0.13 -8.35 -27.91
C ASP A 27 1.11 -7.46 -28.16
N GLY A 28 2.31 -7.90 -27.78
CA GLY A 28 3.55 -7.13 -27.89
C GLY A 28 3.71 -6.02 -26.84
N ASP A 29 2.97 -6.10 -25.73
CA ASP A 29 3.05 -5.13 -24.64
C ASP A 29 4.26 -5.40 -23.74
N ALA A 30 4.96 -4.33 -23.32
CA ALA A 30 5.99 -4.39 -22.28
C ALA A 30 5.38 -4.15 -20.90
N PRO A 31 5.33 -5.15 -19.99
CA PRO A 31 4.74 -4.97 -18.66
C PRO A 31 5.56 -4.00 -17.79
N LEU A 32 4.88 -3.09 -17.09
CA LEU A 32 5.51 -2.14 -16.15
C LEU A 32 5.78 -2.75 -14.77
N ALA A 33 4.90 -3.65 -14.33
CA ALA A 33 4.95 -4.30 -13.03
C ALA A 33 4.13 -5.60 -13.04
N ARG A 34 4.20 -6.36 -11.96
CA ARG A 34 3.39 -7.57 -11.72
C ARG A 34 2.80 -7.54 -10.32
N ILE A 35 1.55 -7.97 -10.19
CA ILE A 35 0.91 -8.18 -8.88
C ILE A 35 1.47 -9.47 -8.27
N VAL A 36 2.18 -9.35 -7.14
CA VAL A 36 2.81 -10.49 -6.44
C VAL A 36 1.83 -11.16 -5.46
N SER A 37 1.16 -10.38 -4.61
CA SER A 37 0.19 -10.87 -3.64
C SER A 37 -0.76 -9.74 -3.17
N TRP A 38 -1.74 -10.10 -2.36
CA TRP A 38 -2.60 -9.15 -1.65
C TRP A 38 -3.10 -9.72 -0.31
N GLY A 39 -3.30 -8.81 0.65
CA GLY A 39 -3.83 -9.10 1.97
C GLY A 39 -5.11 -8.31 2.24
N ILE A 40 -6.16 -9.01 2.66
CA ILE A 40 -7.43 -8.41 3.07
C ILE A 40 -7.77 -8.96 4.46
N VAL A 41 -8.12 -8.05 5.37
CA VAL A 41 -8.44 -8.34 6.77
C VAL A 41 -9.60 -7.45 7.21
N GLY A 42 -10.41 -7.93 8.16
CA GLY A 42 -11.37 -7.11 8.88
C GLY A 42 -10.79 -6.69 10.22
N LEU A 43 -11.18 -5.50 10.69
CA LEU A 43 -10.81 -4.96 12.00
C LEU A 43 -12.06 -4.46 12.72
N ASP A 44 -11.93 -4.26 14.03
CA ASP A 44 -12.91 -3.49 14.79
C ASP A 44 -13.01 -2.07 14.18
N PRO A 45 -14.22 -1.58 13.88
CA PRO A 45 -14.42 -0.25 13.29
C PRO A 45 -13.76 0.89 14.06
N ALA A 46 -13.64 0.78 15.39
CA ALA A 46 -13.01 1.80 16.23
C ALA A 46 -11.51 1.99 15.93
N ILE A 47 -10.86 1.00 15.31
CA ILE A 47 -9.43 1.04 14.94
C ILE A 47 -9.23 0.82 13.43
N MET A 48 -10.24 1.05 12.60
CA MET A 48 -10.20 0.73 11.17
C MET A 48 -8.95 1.28 10.44
N ALA A 49 -8.46 2.45 10.86
CA ALA A 49 -7.31 3.13 10.28
C ALA A 49 -5.99 2.35 10.43
N TYR A 50 -5.94 1.36 11.34
CA TYR A 50 -4.80 0.48 11.55
C TYR A 50 -4.72 -0.68 10.54
N GLY A 51 -5.72 -0.81 9.65
CA GLY A 51 -5.81 -1.84 8.60
C GLY A 51 -4.50 -2.16 7.84
N PRO A 52 -3.68 -1.16 7.45
CA PRO A 52 -2.45 -1.39 6.70
C PRO A 52 -1.47 -2.37 7.37
N VAL A 53 -1.39 -2.42 8.71
CA VAL A 53 -0.42 -3.31 9.39
C VAL A 53 -0.76 -4.79 9.18
N PRO A 54 -1.94 -5.30 9.59
CA PRO A 54 -2.30 -6.70 9.40
C PRO A 54 -2.52 -7.07 7.92
N SER A 55 -3.00 -6.15 7.07
CA SER A 55 -3.15 -6.44 5.64
C SER A 55 -1.81 -6.62 4.94
N SER A 56 -0.83 -5.76 5.24
CA SER A 56 0.53 -5.85 4.67
C SER A 56 1.25 -7.11 5.12
N ARG A 57 1.20 -7.44 6.43
CA ARG A 57 1.77 -8.70 6.95
C ARG A 57 1.19 -9.93 6.24
N LYS A 58 -0.12 -9.96 6.01
CA LYS A 58 -0.80 -11.05 5.29
C LYS A 58 -0.40 -11.10 3.80
N ALA A 59 -0.20 -9.96 3.16
CA ALA A 59 0.28 -9.91 1.77
C ALA A 59 1.72 -10.44 1.67
N LEU A 60 2.60 -10.02 2.58
CA LEU A 60 3.98 -10.45 2.67
C LEU A 60 4.09 -11.96 2.94
N GLU A 61 3.36 -12.47 3.93
CA GLU A 61 3.32 -13.90 4.26
C GLU A 61 2.93 -14.75 3.04
N LYS A 62 1.88 -14.36 2.32
CA LYS A 62 1.46 -15.05 1.09
C LYS A 62 2.50 -15.00 -0.03
N ALA A 63 3.29 -13.93 -0.10
CA ALA A 63 4.35 -13.77 -1.08
C ALA A 63 5.65 -14.48 -0.66
N GLY A 64 5.76 -14.95 0.59
CA GLY A 64 7.03 -15.43 1.16
C GLY A 64 8.06 -14.32 1.29
N LEU A 65 7.62 -13.06 1.48
CA LEU A 65 8.47 -11.89 1.61
C LEU A 65 8.47 -11.36 3.04
N THR A 66 9.47 -10.56 3.35
CA THR A 66 9.61 -9.80 4.60
C THR A 66 9.47 -8.30 4.34
N VAL A 67 9.44 -7.51 5.40
CA VAL A 67 9.39 -6.04 5.29
C VAL A 67 10.62 -5.48 4.58
N ASP A 68 11.79 -6.09 4.82
CA ASP A 68 13.08 -5.62 4.30
C ASP A 68 13.23 -5.88 2.79
N ASP A 69 12.48 -6.84 2.25
CA ASP A 69 12.41 -7.14 0.81
C ASP A 69 11.65 -6.07 0.02
N ILE A 70 11.01 -5.11 0.69
CA ILE A 70 10.23 -4.05 0.07
C ILE A 70 11.04 -2.74 0.05
N ASP A 71 11.37 -2.29 -1.15
CA ASP A 71 12.16 -1.07 -1.37
C ASP A 71 11.37 0.22 -1.11
N ARG A 72 10.05 0.18 -1.38
CA ARG A 72 9.14 1.33 -1.31
C ARG A 72 7.80 0.93 -0.72
N TRP A 73 7.33 1.73 0.22
CA TRP A 73 6.06 1.56 0.91
C TRP A 73 5.16 2.75 0.59
N GLU A 74 4.03 2.47 -0.04
CA GLU A 74 2.97 3.46 -0.27
C GLU A 74 1.82 3.17 0.69
N ILE A 75 1.72 3.99 1.74
CA ILE A 75 0.68 3.88 2.77
C ILE A 75 -0.13 5.19 2.73
N ASN A 76 -1.37 5.09 2.26
CA ASN A 76 -2.27 6.23 2.13
C ASN A 76 -2.37 7.05 3.43
N GLU A 77 -2.17 8.37 3.35
CA GLU A 77 -2.07 9.28 4.49
C GLU A 77 -3.41 9.85 4.97
N ALA A 78 -4.40 8.98 5.19
CA ALA A 78 -5.73 9.43 5.63
C ALA A 78 -5.67 10.34 6.87
N PHE A 79 -4.82 9.99 7.85
CA PHE A 79 -4.50 10.81 9.00
C PHE A 79 -3.04 10.55 9.44
N SER A 80 -2.31 11.60 9.79
CA SER A 80 -0.92 11.48 10.31
C SER A 80 -0.78 10.46 11.45
N GLY A 81 -1.72 10.48 12.41
CA GLY A 81 -1.68 9.58 13.57
C GLY A 81 -1.77 8.10 13.21
N GLN A 82 -2.55 7.74 12.17
CA GLN A 82 -2.55 6.36 11.70
C GLN A 82 -1.27 6.04 10.94
N ALA A 83 -0.82 6.94 10.05
CA ALA A 83 0.30 6.66 9.17
C ALA A 83 1.57 6.38 9.98
N VAL A 84 1.82 7.23 10.99
CA VAL A 84 2.92 7.03 11.95
C VAL A 84 2.78 5.71 12.72
N ALA A 85 1.57 5.36 13.18
CA ALA A 85 1.34 4.10 13.87
C ALA A 85 1.62 2.89 12.96
N CYS A 86 1.17 2.93 11.71
CA CYS A 86 1.40 1.87 10.73
C CYS A 86 2.89 1.70 10.41
N VAL A 87 3.59 2.81 10.13
CA VAL A 87 5.03 2.81 9.86
C VAL A 87 5.82 2.21 11.02
N ARG A 88 5.54 2.65 12.25
CA ARG A 88 6.22 2.15 13.45
C ARG A 88 5.93 0.67 13.70
N ASP A 89 4.68 0.25 13.61
CA ASP A 89 4.27 -1.10 14.00
C ASP A 89 4.58 -2.14 12.90
N LEU A 90 4.77 -1.71 11.65
CA LEU A 90 5.39 -2.52 10.58
C LEU A 90 6.93 -2.49 10.62
N GLY A 91 7.54 -1.58 11.39
CA GLY A 91 8.98 -1.45 11.49
C GLY A 91 9.63 -0.90 10.21
N LEU A 92 8.95 0.01 9.52
CA LEU A 92 9.42 0.53 8.24
C LEU A 92 10.44 1.66 8.43
N ASP A 93 11.38 1.76 7.52
CA ASP A 93 12.24 2.94 7.36
C ASP A 93 11.42 4.09 6.76
N PHE A 94 11.40 5.25 7.44
CA PHE A 94 10.68 6.44 6.99
C PHE A 94 11.15 6.92 5.61
N GLU A 95 12.43 6.71 5.27
CA GLU A 95 12.99 7.11 3.96
C GLU A 95 12.51 6.22 2.80
N ARG A 96 11.77 5.13 3.10
CA ARG A 96 11.16 4.25 2.10
C ARG A 96 9.65 4.44 1.99
N VAL A 97 9.03 5.22 2.88
CA VAL A 97 7.58 5.40 2.94
C VAL A 97 7.19 6.70 2.23
N ASN A 98 6.24 6.64 1.29
CA ASN A 98 5.64 7.78 0.60
C ASN A 98 6.69 8.81 0.12
N VAL A 99 7.71 8.34 -0.58
CA VAL A 99 8.89 9.15 -0.95
C VAL A 99 8.57 10.35 -1.86
N ASN A 100 7.38 10.35 -2.46
CA ASN A 100 6.86 11.44 -3.30
C ASN A 100 5.75 12.25 -2.61
N GLY A 101 5.53 12.06 -1.31
CA GLY A 101 4.35 12.54 -0.59
C GLY A 101 3.14 11.63 -0.78
N GLY A 102 2.06 11.93 -0.05
CA GLY A 102 0.79 11.19 -0.06
C GLY A 102 -0.44 12.05 0.18
#